data_AF-A0A2Y9H860-F1
#
_entry.id   AF-A0A2Y9H860-F1
#
_cell.length_a   1.000
_cell.length_b   1.000
_cell.length_c   1.000
_cell.angle_alpha   90.00
_cell.angle_beta   90.00
_cell.angle_gamma   90.00
#
_symmetry.space_group_name_H-M   'P 1'
#
loop_
_entity.id
_entity.type
_entity.pdbx_description
1 polymer ?
#
loop_
_entity_poly.entity_id
_entity_poly.type
_entity_poly.pdbx_seq_one_letter_code
_entity_poly.pdbx_strand_id
1 'polypeptide(L)'
;MAGSPNEDSEGSRITYVKGDLFACPKTDSLAHCISEDCRMGAGIAVLFKKKFGGVQELLNQQKKSGEVAVLKRDGRYIYYLITKKRASHKPTYENLQKSLEAMKSHCLKNGVTDLSMPRE
;
A
#
# COMPACT_ATOMS: atom_id res chain seq x y z
N MET A 1 41.48 -6.83 21.19
CA MET A 1 40.05 -6.81 21.52
C MET A 1 39.37 -5.94 20.47
N ALA A 2 38.80 -6.54 19.43
CA ALA A 2 38.09 -5.82 18.38
C ALA A 2 36.67 -5.49 18.88
N GLY A 3 36.30 -4.22 18.80
CA GLY A 3 35.03 -3.71 19.28
C GLY A 3 33.84 -4.34 18.57
N SER A 4 32.82 -4.66 19.35
CA SER A 4 31.52 -5.14 18.89
C SER A 4 30.89 -4.12 17.93
N PRO A 5 30.21 -4.56 16.86
CA PRO A 5 29.37 -3.66 16.07
C PRO A 5 28.21 -3.17 16.96
N ASN A 6 27.95 -1.86 16.92
CA ASN A 6 26.80 -1.25 17.56
C ASN A 6 25.53 -2.01 17.19
N GLU A 7 24.83 -2.52 18.21
CA GLU A 7 23.43 -2.90 18.10
C GLU A 7 22.62 -1.62 17.91
N ASP A 8 22.30 -1.29 16.67
CA ASP A 8 21.27 -0.31 16.35
C ASP A 8 19.97 -0.78 17.00
N SER A 9 19.58 -0.13 18.11
CA SER A 9 18.25 -0.29 18.70
C SER A 9 17.22 0.12 17.65
N GLU A 10 16.62 -0.85 16.97
CA GLU A 10 15.58 -0.63 15.96
C GLU A 10 14.36 0.05 16.60
N GLY A 11 14.34 1.38 16.54
CA GLY A 11 13.16 2.16 16.85
C GLY A 11 11.99 1.70 15.99
N SER A 12 10.79 1.66 16.58
CA SER A 12 9.57 1.29 15.87
C SER A 12 9.38 2.18 14.63
N ARG A 13 9.56 1.61 13.43
CA ARG A 13 9.41 2.31 12.14
C ARG A 13 7.94 2.55 11.75
N ILE A 14 7.01 2.16 12.62
CA ILE A 14 5.57 2.28 12.41
C ILE A 14 5.02 3.21 13.50
N THR A 15 4.43 4.32 13.06
CA THR A 15 3.72 5.27 13.92
C THR A 15 2.22 5.08 13.76
N TYR A 16 1.51 4.91 14.88
CA TYR A 16 0.05 4.78 14.88
C TYR A 16 -0.59 6.13 15.15
N VAL A 17 -1.52 6.52 14.30
CA VAL A 17 -2.27 7.77 14.41
C VAL A 17 -3.77 7.45 14.42
N LYS A 18 -4.51 8.06 15.35
CA LYS A 18 -5.98 7.97 15.39
C LYS A 18 -6.57 9.16 14.64
N GLY A 19 -7.24 8.91 13.51
CA GLY A 19 -7.85 9.96 12.70
C GLY A 19 -8.37 9.45 11.36
N ASP A 20 -8.64 10.38 10.45
CA ASP A 20 -8.96 10.06 9.06
C ASP A 20 -7.67 9.84 8.26
N LEU A 21 -7.52 8.65 7.66
CA LEU A 21 -6.39 8.30 6.80
C LEU A 21 -6.21 9.32 5.68
N PHE A 22 -7.30 9.81 5.08
CA PHE A 22 -7.20 10.70 3.93
C PHE A 22 -6.96 12.17 4.30
N ALA A 23 -6.86 12.46 5.60
CA ALA A 23 -6.39 13.73 6.15
C ALA A 23 -4.88 13.72 6.47
N CYS A 24 -4.17 12.62 6.15
CA CYS A 24 -2.71 12.58 6.18
C CYS A 24 -2.10 13.70 5.33
N PRO A 25 -0.82 14.06 5.55
CA PRO A 25 -0.13 15.03 4.71
C PRO A 25 -0.34 14.73 3.22
N LYS A 26 -0.55 15.76 2.40
CA LYS A 26 -0.78 15.57 0.96
C LYS A 26 0.46 15.02 0.24
N THR A 27 1.62 15.12 0.86
CA THR A 27 2.89 14.54 0.42
C THR A 27 2.94 13.03 0.63
N ASP A 28 2.23 12.51 1.64
CA ASP A 28 2.21 11.08 1.94
C ASP A 28 1.50 10.34 0.83
N SER A 29 2.19 9.30 0.35
CA SER A 29 1.59 8.30 -0.51
C SER A 29 0.71 7.38 0.33
N LEU A 30 -0.38 6.88 -0.27
CA LEU A 30 -1.34 6.04 0.43
C LEU A 30 -1.19 4.59 -0.01
N ALA A 31 -1.40 3.65 0.89
CA ALA A 31 -1.43 2.23 0.57
C ALA A 31 -2.66 1.55 1.18
N HIS A 32 -3.27 0.61 0.46
CA HIS A 32 -4.29 -0.30 1.02
C HIS A 32 -4.36 -1.62 0.24
N CYS A 33 -5.04 -2.62 0.78
CA CYS A 33 -5.14 -3.93 0.16
C CYS A 33 -6.42 -4.05 -0.69
N ILE A 34 -6.30 -4.66 -1.87
CA ILE A 34 -7.44 -4.97 -2.75
C ILE A 34 -7.34 -6.37 -3.36
N SER A 35 -8.43 -6.77 -4.03
CA SER A 35 -8.48 -7.93 -4.91
C SER A 35 -8.15 -7.58 -6.37
N GLU A 36 -7.68 -8.56 -7.15
CA GLU A 36 -7.42 -8.42 -8.60
C GLU A 36 -8.64 -7.89 -9.37
N ASP A 37 -9.84 -8.28 -8.96
CA ASP A 37 -11.11 -7.82 -9.56
C ASP A 37 -11.42 -6.33 -9.33
N CYS A 38 -10.60 -5.62 -8.56
CA CYS A 38 -10.73 -4.19 -8.24
C CYS A 38 -12.15 -3.77 -7.81
N ARG A 39 -12.92 -4.69 -7.19
CA ARG A 39 -14.33 -4.43 -6.84
C ARG A 39 -14.48 -3.25 -5.88
N MET A 40 -13.54 -3.11 -4.93
CA MET A 40 -13.47 -2.02 -3.94
C MET A 40 -14.84 -1.66 -3.35
N GLY A 41 -15.65 -2.68 -3.03
CA GLY A 41 -17.07 -2.53 -2.69
C GLY A 41 -17.38 -2.51 -1.19
N ALA A 42 -16.37 -2.64 -0.33
CA ALA A 42 -16.53 -2.65 1.13
C ALA A 42 -15.37 -1.95 1.83
N GLY A 43 -15.58 -1.53 3.08
CA GLY A 43 -14.54 -0.93 3.93
C GLY A 43 -13.99 0.39 3.37
N ILE A 44 -12.74 0.69 3.71
CA ILE A 44 -12.07 1.92 3.27
C ILE A 44 -11.81 1.93 1.76
N ALA A 45 -11.78 0.76 1.10
CA ALA A 45 -11.61 0.67 -0.35
C ALA A 45 -12.72 1.42 -1.13
N VAL A 46 -13.94 1.52 -0.58
CA VAL A 46 -15.03 2.32 -1.16
C VAL A 46 -14.65 3.81 -1.18
N LEU A 47 -14.02 4.29 -0.09
CA LEU A 47 -13.56 5.67 0.02
C LEU A 47 -12.40 5.94 -0.94
N PHE A 48 -11.46 5.00 -1.11
CA PHE A 48 -10.42 5.09 -2.14
C PHE A 48 -11.02 5.19 -3.54
N LYS A 49 -12.01 4.35 -3.86
CA LYS A 49 -12.72 4.40 -5.14
C LYS A 49 -13.45 5.73 -5.34
N LYS A 50 -14.08 6.29 -4.30
CA LYS A 50 -14.78 7.58 -4.38
C LYS A 50 -13.81 8.76 -4.51
N LYS A 51 -12.68 8.73 -3.81
CA LYS A 51 -11.72 9.84 -3.73
C LYS A 51 -10.75 9.86 -4.92
N PHE A 52 -10.26 8.69 -5.33
CA PHE A 52 -9.27 8.53 -6.39
C PHE A 52 -9.84 7.89 -7.65
N GLY A 53 -10.96 7.19 -7.63
CA GLY A 53 -11.49 6.54 -8.84
C GLY A 53 -10.45 5.60 -9.48
N GLY A 54 -10.22 5.74 -10.79
CA GLY A 54 -9.10 5.07 -11.46
C GLY A 54 -9.24 3.55 -11.58
N VAL A 55 -10.43 2.98 -11.38
CA VAL A 55 -10.64 1.52 -11.45
C VAL A 55 -10.20 0.95 -12.79
N GLN A 56 -10.53 1.62 -13.89
CA GLN A 56 -10.11 1.18 -15.22
C GLN A 56 -8.59 1.26 -15.41
N GLU A 57 -7.94 2.30 -14.88
CA GLU A 57 -6.47 2.43 -14.91
C GLU A 57 -5.80 1.30 -14.13
N LEU A 58 -6.35 0.91 -12.98
CA LEU A 58 -5.88 -0.22 -12.19
C LEU A 58 -6.04 -1.55 -12.94
N LEU A 59 -7.21 -1.78 -13.54
CA LEU A 59 -7.48 -2.98 -14.32
C LEU A 59 -6.57 -3.08 -15.55
N ASN A 60 -6.26 -1.96 -16.20
CA ASN A 60 -5.36 -1.90 -17.35
C ASN A 60 -3.91 -2.25 -16.99
N GLN A 61 -3.50 -2.11 -15.73
CA GLN A 61 -2.17 -2.57 -15.27
C GLN A 61 -2.08 -4.10 -15.14
N GLN A 62 -3.22 -4.81 -15.20
CA GLN A 62 -3.33 -6.27 -15.17
C GLN A 62 -2.56 -6.96 -14.04
N LYS A 63 -2.44 -6.29 -12.89
CA LYS A 63 -1.72 -6.80 -11.71
C LYS A 63 -2.40 -8.02 -11.09
N LYS A 64 -1.57 -8.90 -10.54
CA LYS A 64 -1.93 -10.18 -9.93
C LYS A 64 -1.63 -10.22 -8.44
N SER A 65 -2.17 -11.22 -7.77
CA SER A 65 -1.92 -11.47 -6.35
C SER A 65 -0.41 -11.55 -6.06
N GLY A 66 0.07 -10.77 -5.11
CA GLY A 66 1.49 -10.61 -4.80
C GLY A 66 2.15 -9.41 -5.48
N GLU A 67 1.44 -8.68 -6.34
CA GLU A 67 1.94 -7.46 -6.98
C GLU A 67 1.29 -6.20 -6.39
N VAL A 68 1.77 -5.04 -6.84
CA VAL A 68 1.21 -3.74 -6.50
C VAL A 68 0.77 -3.00 -7.77
N ALA A 69 -0.45 -2.46 -7.74
CA ALA A 69 -0.91 -1.50 -8.74
C ALA A 69 -0.72 -0.08 -8.18
N VAL A 70 -0.41 0.87 -9.05
CA VAL A 70 -0.04 2.24 -8.65
C VAL A 70 -0.84 3.25 -9.44
N LEU A 71 -1.47 4.20 -8.75
CA LEU A 71 -2.01 5.42 -9.37
C LEU A 71 -1.20 6.62 -8.92
N LYS A 72 -0.95 7.57 -9.81
CA LYS A 72 -0.34 8.85 -9.47
C LYS A 72 -1.42 9.92 -9.45
N ARG A 73 -1.66 10.54 -8.29
CA ARG A 73 -2.69 11.57 -8.10
C ARG A 73 -2.12 12.71 -7.25
N ASP A 74 -2.35 13.94 -7.66
CA ASP A 74 -1.96 15.15 -6.92
C ASP A 74 -0.48 15.16 -6.46
N GLY A 75 0.42 14.64 -7.29
CA GLY A 75 1.86 14.59 -6.99
C GLY A 75 2.31 13.45 -6.07
N ARG A 76 1.41 12.59 -5.59
CA ARG A 76 1.73 11.41 -4.77
C ARG A 76 1.31 10.11 -5.44
N TYR A 77 1.74 8.99 -4.86
CA TYR A 77 1.38 7.64 -5.32
C TYR A 77 0.32 7.04 -4.41
N ILE A 78 -0.61 6.31 -5.02
CA ILE A 78 -1.63 5.52 -4.35
C ILE A 78 -1.35 4.06 -4.70
N TYR A 79 -0.93 3.30 -3.72
CA TYR A 79 -0.54 1.90 -3.83
C TYR A 79 -1.72 0.98 -3.49
N TYR A 80 -2.00 0.08 -4.42
CA TYR A 80 -3.05 -0.92 -4.32
C TYR A 80 -2.37 -2.29 -4.23
N LEU A 81 -2.19 -2.78 -3.01
CA LEU A 81 -1.56 -4.07 -2.73
C LEU A 81 -2.52 -5.19 -3.11
N ILE A 82 -2.18 -5.99 -4.12
CA ILE A 82 -3.06 -7.04 -4.63
C ILE A 82 -2.83 -8.31 -3.82
N THR A 83 -3.63 -8.54 -2.78
CA THR A 83 -3.37 -9.66 -1.84
C THR A 83 -4.22 -10.90 -2.12
N LYS A 84 -5.21 -10.79 -3.00
CA LYS A 84 -6.16 -11.86 -3.31
C LYS A 84 -6.74 -11.74 -4.72
N LYS A 85 -7.18 -12.87 -5.28
CA LYS A 85 -7.79 -12.92 -6.63
C LYS A 85 -9.19 -12.30 -6.68
N ARG A 86 -10.04 -12.60 -5.69
CA ARG A 86 -11.44 -12.17 -5.66
C ARG A 86 -11.77 -11.57 -4.32
N ALA A 87 -12.73 -10.63 -4.28
CA ALA A 87 -13.13 -9.97 -3.04
C ALA A 87 -13.56 -10.96 -1.92
N SER A 88 -14.18 -12.09 -2.28
CA SER A 88 -14.62 -13.14 -1.37
C SER A 88 -13.51 -14.06 -0.84
N HIS A 89 -12.31 -14.02 -1.43
CA HIS A 89 -11.20 -14.86 -0.98
C HIS A 89 -10.52 -14.24 0.24
N LYS A 90 -9.91 -15.08 1.07
CA LYS A 90 -9.03 -14.63 2.16
C LYS A 90 -7.65 -14.32 1.60
N PRO A 91 -7.02 -13.19 1.99
CA PRO A 91 -5.63 -12.92 1.65
C PRO A 91 -4.71 -13.95 2.33
N THR A 92 -3.57 -14.23 1.72
CA THR A 92 -2.51 -15.04 2.34
C THR A 92 -1.36 -14.14 2.76
N TYR A 93 -0.68 -14.50 3.86
CA TYR A 93 0.50 -13.75 4.33
C TYR A 93 1.60 -13.70 3.26
N GLU A 94 1.77 -14.77 2.49
CA GLU A 94 2.73 -14.82 1.38
C GLU A 94 2.43 -13.75 0.32
N ASN A 95 1.17 -13.62 -0.13
CA ASN A 95 0.81 -12.61 -1.12
C ASN A 95 0.90 -11.20 -0.56
N LEU A 96 0.54 -11.01 0.71
CA LEU A 96 0.71 -9.73 1.40
C LEU A 96 2.18 -9.31 1.42
N GLN A 97 3.07 -10.21 1.83
CA GLN A 97 4.51 -9.95 1.87
C GLN A 97 5.05 -9.58 0.49
N LYS A 98 4.75 -10.38 -0.55
CA LYS A 98 5.18 -10.09 -1.93
C LYS A 98 4.69 -8.73 -2.42
N SER A 99 3.44 -8.39 -2.10
CA SER A 99 2.85 -7.09 -2.47
C SER A 99 3.59 -5.93 -1.79
N LEU A 100 3.95 -6.08 -0.51
CA LEU A 100 4.71 -5.09 0.25
C LEU A 100 6.15 -4.93 -0.28
N GLU A 101 6.79 -6.03 -0.66
CA GLU A 101 8.11 -6.00 -1.30
C GLU A 101 8.07 -5.26 -2.64
N ALA A 102 7.04 -5.52 -3.47
CA ALA A 102 6.82 -4.81 -4.73
C ALA A 102 6.56 -3.30 -4.50
N MET A 103 5.77 -2.95 -3.49
CA MET A 103 5.53 -1.56 -3.09
C MET A 103 6.83 -0.89 -2.64
N LYS A 104 7.62 -1.53 -1.78
CA LYS A 104 8.92 -1.01 -1.32
C LYS A 104 9.86 -0.76 -2.49
N SER A 105 9.94 -1.68 -3.46
CA SER A 105 10.75 -1.51 -4.67
C SER A 105 10.34 -0.26 -5.46
N HIS A 106 9.02 -0.05 -5.62
CA HIS A 106 8.52 1.16 -6.27
C HIS A 106 8.84 2.43 -5.47
N CYS A 107 8.72 2.40 -4.15
CA CYS A 107 9.05 3.55 -3.29
C CYS A 107 10.52 3.96 -3.46
N LEU A 108 11.45 3.01 -3.38
CA LEU A 108 12.88 3.27 -3.54
C LEU A 108 13.21 3.83 -4.93
N LYS A 109 12.58 3.29 -5.98
CA LYS A 109 12.79 3.74 -7.36
C LYS A 109 12.30 5.17 -7.61
N ASN A 110 11.24 5.59 -6.92
CA ASN A 110 10.56 6.87 -7.16
C ASN A 110 10.80 7.89 -6.04
N GLY A 111 11.67 7.59 -5.07
CA GLY A 111 11.98 8.50 -3.95
C GLY A 111 10.81 8.73 -3.00
N VAL A 112 9.92 7.75 -2.82
CA VAL A 112 8.82 7.85 -1.85
C VAL A 112 9.35 7.49 -0.46
N THR A 113 9.34 8.47 0.43
CA THR A 113 9.82 8.34 1.82
C THR A 113 8.69 8.14 2.81
N ASP A 114 7.50 8.68 2.52
CA ASP A 114 6.38 8.76 3.45
C ASP A 114 5.16 7.99 2.93
N LEU A 115 4.66 7.07 3.77
CA LEU A 115 3.55 6.19 3.48
C LEU A 115 2.56 6.17 4.64
N SER A 116 1.29 6.35 4.29
CA SER A 116 0.16 6.24 5.22
C SER A 116 -0.76 5.09 4.79
N MET A 117 -1.08 4.17 5.70
CA MET A 117 -1.94 3.01 5.42
C MET A 117 -2.98 2.78 6.53
N PRO A 118 -4.19 2.29 6.20
CA PRO A 118 -5.19 1.90 7.19
C PRO A 118 -4.85 0.54 7.79
N ARG A 119 -5.52 0.22 8.90
CA ARG A 119 -5.57 -1.14 9.44
C ARG A 119 -6.81 -1.83 8.85
N GLU A 120 -6.59 -2.86 8.03
CA GLU A 120 -7.64 -3.69 7.39
C GLU A 120 -7.68 -5.12 7.92
#